data_AF-K9W748-F1
#
_entry.id   AF-K9W748-F1
#
_cell.length_a   1.000
_cell.length_b   1.000
_cell.length_c   1.000
_cell.angle_alpha   90.00
_cell.angle_beta   90.00
_cell.angle_gamma   90.00
#
_symmetry.space_group_name_H-M   'P 1'
#
loop_
_entity.id
_entity.type
_entity.pdbx_description
1 polymer ?
#
loop_
_entity_poly.entity_id
_entity_poly.type
_entity_poly.pdbx_seq_one_letter_code
_entity_poly.pdbx_strand_id
1 'polypeptide(L)'
;MSQVRVKVLTNNELEILGEIRTSLFDDGYYFHISDVLNNSRTFIELTDVEVYSQGQLLTQMESLCINKNAIAFLGEGYSDRQKDYGRLKGLKG
;
A
#
# COMPACT_ATOMS: atom_id res chain seq x y z
N MET A 1 9.10 -8.32 11.08
CA MET A 1 8.16 -7.20 10.91
C MET A 1 7.33 -7.50 9.68
N SER A 2 6.00 -7.55 9.79
CA SER A 2 5.12 -7.74 8.64
C SER A 2 5.09 -6.45 7.81
N GLN A 3 5.57 -6.51 6.57
CA GLN A 3 5.41 -5.42 5.61
C GLN A 3 4.01 -5.54 4.99
N VAL A 4 3.20 -4.47 5.08
CA VAL A 4 1.87 -4.43 4.49
C VAL A 4 1.91 -3.54 3.26
N ARG A 5 1.80 -4.16 2.08
CA ARG A 5 1.67 -3.45 0.82
C ARG A 5 0.24 -2.95 0.66
N VAL A 6 0.09 -1.69 0.30
CA VAL A 6 -1.20 -1.02 0.14
C VAL A 6 -1.33 -0.40 -1.24
N LYS A 7 -2.60 -0.24 -1.64
CA LYS A 7 -3.01 0.59 -2.76
C LYS A 7 -3.71 1.83 -2.22
N VAL A 8 -3.21 2.99 -2.61
CA VAL A 8 -3.81 4.30 -2.35
C VAL A 8 -4.36 4.82 -3.67
N LEU A 9 -5.66 5.14 -3.71
CA LEU A 9 -6.23 5.97 -4.75
C LEU A 9 -6.35 7.39 -4.20
N THR A 10 -5.80 8.35 -4.93
CA THR A 10 -5.84 9.76 -4.56
C THR A 10 -7.05 10.46 -5.17
N ASN A 11 -7.41 11.63 -4.65
CA ASN A 11 -8.53 12.43 -5.15
C ASN A 11 -8.35 12.92 -6.61
N ASN A 12 -7.12 12.92 -7.12
CA ASN A 12 -6.80 13.22 -8.52
C ASN A 12 -6.55 11.96 -9.35
N GLU A 13 -7.11 10.82 -8.94
CA GLU A 13 -7.12 9.56 -9.67
C GLU A 13 -5.74 8.91 -9.89
N LEU A 14 -4.70 9.35 -9.17
CA LEU A 14 -3.43 8.63 -9.15
C LEU A 14 -3.54 7.40 -8.26
N GLU A 15 -3.04 6.27 -8.78
CA GLU A 15 -2.90 5.03 -8.04
C GLU A 15 -1.48 4.91 -7.51
N ILE A 16 -1.32 4.73 -6.21
CA ILE A 16 -0.03 4.60 -5.56
C ILE A 16 0.03 3.24 -4.87
N LEU A 17 1.00 2.42 -5.24
CA LEU A 17 1.35 1.19 -4.54
C LEU A 17 2.56 1.45 -3.66
N GLY A 18 2.60 0.85 -2.48
CA GLY A 18 3.77 0.93 -1.61
C GLY A 18 3.58 0.14 -0.33
N GLU A 19 4.64 -0.03 0.43
CA GLU A 19 4.63 -0.68 1.73
C GLU A 19 4.49 0.36 2.84
N ILE A 20 3.58 0.12 3.79
CA ILE A 20 3.45 1.01 4.94
C ILE A 20 4.67 0.83 5.83
N ARG A 21 5.29 1.95 6.21
CA ARG A 21 6.32 1.94 7.25
C ARG A 21 5.66 1.64 8.60
N THR A 22 5.79 0.41 9.07
CA THR A 22 5.08 -0.12 10.26
C THR A 22 5.69 0.29 11.60
N SER A 23 6.87 0.91 11.63
CA SER A 23 7.45 1.52 12.85
C SER A 23 6.59 2.65 13.45
N LEU A 24 5.44 2.92 12.84
CA LEU A 24 4.41 3.86 13.27
C LEU A 24 3.36 3.24 14.22
N PHE A 25 3.35 1.92 14.37
CA PHE A 25 2.35 1.19 15.16
C PHE A 25 3.12 0.33 16.18
N ASP A 26 3.15 0.80 17.43
CA ASP A 26 4.08 0.36 18.47
C ASP A 26 3.58 -0.84 19.30
N ASP A 27 2.45 -1.43 18.93
CA ASP A 27 1.86 -2.54 19.68
C ASP A 27 1.96 -3.84 18.88
N GLY A 28 2.53 -4.88 19.49
CA GLY A 28 2.76 -6.22 18.93
C GLY A 28 1.50 -7.03 18.60
N TYR A 29 0.43 -6.38 18.17
CA TYR A 29 -0.83 -6.95 17.76
C TYR A 29 -1.19 -6.57 16.32
N TYR A 30 -1.97 -7.45 15.69
CA TYR A 30 -2.52 -7.36 14.34
C TYR A 30 -2.69 -5.93 13.81
N PHE A 31 -1.92 -5.60 12.77
CA PHE A 31 -2.07 -4.34 12.04
C PHE A 31 -3.30 -4.38 11.15
N HIS A 32 -4.22 -3.43 11.32
CA HIS A 32 -5.33 -3.22 10.40
C HIS A 32 -5.12 -1.96 9.56
N ILE A 33 -5.51 -2.00 8.29
CA ILE A 33 -5.45 -0.83 7.39
C ILE A 33 -6.22 0.38 7.96
N SER A 34 -7.28 0.15 8.72
CA SER A 34 -8.02 1.21 9.42
C SER A 34 -7.14 2.01 10.36
N ASP A 35 -6.13 1.39 10.97
CA ASP A 35 -5.25 2.03 11.96
C ASP A 35 -4.39 3.13 11.29
N VAL A 36 -4.10 2.94 10.01
CA VAL A 36 -3.38 3.90 9.17
C VAL A 36 -4.13 5.21 9.05
N LEU A 37 -5.44 5.13 8.81
CA LEU A 37 -6.30 6.31 8.68
C LEU A 37 -6.64 6.90 10.05
N ASN A 38 -6.83 6.06 11.06
CA ASN A 38 -7.21 6.47 12.41
C ASN A 38 -6.07 7.06 13.26
N ASN A 39 -4.80 6.86 12.87
CA ASN A 39 -3.70 7.46 13.62
C ASN A 39 -3.73 9.00 13.59
N SER A 40 -3.11 9.66 14.57
CA SER A 40 -3.14 11.12 14.71
C SER A 40 -2.31 11.89 13.68
N ARG A 41 -1.51 11.20 12.86
CA ARG A 41 -0.68 11.84 11.84
C ARG A 41 -1.54 12.31 10.69
N THR A 42 -1.19 13.45 10.11
CA THR A 42 -1.87 14.01 8.92
C THR A 42 -1.44 13.32 7.63
N PHE A 43 -0.40 12.50 7.66
CA PHE A 43 0.16 11.80 6.52
C PHE A 43 0.42 10.32 6.82
N ILE A 44 0.47 9.52 5.76
CA ILE A 44 0.93 8.14 5.75
C ILE A 44 2.30 8.09 5.07
N GLU A 45 3.18 7.23 5.55
CA GLU A 45 4.51 7.04 4.97
C GLU A 45 4.57 5.67 4.29
N LEU A 46 4.89 5.69 3.00
CA LEU A 46 5.10 4.50 2.19
C LEU A 46 6.57 4.35 1.83
N THR A 47 7.01 3.11 1.63
CA THR A 47 8.28 2.72 1.03
C THR A 47 8.06 1.81 -0.18
N ASP A 48 9.08 1.63 -1.03
CA ASP A 48 8.97 0.83 -2.27
C ASP A 48 7.76 1.26 -3.12
N VAL A 49 7.73 2.55 -3.44
CA VAL A 49 6.55 3.23 -3.97
C VAL A 49 6.55 3.20 -5.48
N GLU A 50 5.40 2.86 -6.06
CA GLU A 50 5.11 2.93 -7.49
C GLU A 50 3.88 3.82 -7.70
N VAL A 51 3.98 4.81 -8.59
CA VAL A 51 2.88 5.72 -8.90
C VAL A 51 2.41 5.46 -10.32
N TYR A 52 1.11 5.23 -10.47
CA TYR A 52 0.43 4.98 -11.73
C TYR A 52 -0.62 6.04 -12.01
N SER A 53 -0.82 6.33 -13.29
CA SER A 53 -1.96 7.08 -13.80
C SER A 53 -2.57 6.30 -14.94
N GLN A 54 -3.87 6.00 -14.86
CA GLN A 54 -4.58 5.23 -15.89
C GLN A 54 -3.89 3.89 -16.23
N GLY A 55 -3.32 3.23 -15.23
CA GLY A 55 -2.59 1.96 -15.38
C GLY A 55 -1.15 2.09 -15.92
N GLN A 56 -0.70 3.29 -16.30
CA GLN A 56 0.68 3.52 -16.72
C GLN A 56 1.55 3.90 -15.52
N LEU A 57 2.68 3.20 -15.33
CA LEU A 57 3.69 3.56 -14.34
C LEU A 57 4.32 4.90 -14.73
N LEU A 58 4.16 5.90 -13.86
CA LEU A 58 4.73 7.23 -14.02
C LEU A 58 6.11 7.33 -13.37
N THR A 59 6.26 6.79 -12.16
CA THR A 59 7.50 6.89 -11.39
C THR A 59 7.59 5.83 -10.28
N GLN A 60 8.81 5.58 -9.83
CA GLN A 60 9.13 4.77 -8.66
C GLN A 60 10.01 5.56 -7.71
N MET A 61 9.82 5.38 -6.41
CA MET A 61 10.61 6.06 -5.39
C MET A 61 10.75 5.24 -4.12
N GLU A 62 11.85 5.44 -3.40
CA GLU A 62 12.14 4.68 -2.17
C GLU A 62 11.15 4.98 -1.05
N SER A 63 10.65 6.22 -0.98
CA SER A 63 9.69 6.65 0.03
C SER A 63 8.79 7.79 -0.44
N LEU A 64 7.56 7.81 0.05
CA LEU A 64 6.58 8.87 -0.19
C LEU A 64 5.72 9.12 1.06
N CYS A 65 5.58 10.39 1.43
CA CYS A 65 4.59 10.82 2.42
C CYS A 65 3.33 11.32 1.70
N ILE A 66 2.17 10.72 2.01
CA ILE A 66 0.89 11.09 1.41
C ILE A 66 0.01 11.72 2.47
N ASN A 67 -0.45 12.96 2.23
CA ASN A 67 -1.44 13.60 3.10
C ASN A 67 -2.75 12.82 3.06
N LYS A 68 -3.32 12.48 4.22
CA LYS A 68 -4.57 11.72 4.33
C LYS A 68 -5.75 12.41 3.63
N ASN A 69 -5.77 13.74 3.58
CA ASN A 69 -6.81 14.50 2.88
C ASN A 69 -6.77 14.31 1.36
N ALA A 70 -5.65 13.83 0.80
CA ALA A 70 -5.52 13.51 -0.62
C ALA A 70 -5.97 12.09 -0.97
N ILE A 71 -6.31 11.25 0.03
CA ILE A 71 -6.68 9.84 -0.15
C ILE A 71 -8.18 9.73 -0.38
N ALA A 72 -8.57 9.22 -1.55
CA ALA A 72 -9.94 8.83 -1.86
C ALA A 72 -10.22 7.40 -1.36
N PHE A 73 -9.24 6.50 -1.47
CA PHE A 73 -9.35 5.11 -1.04
C PHE A 73 -8.00 4.53 -0.61
N LEU A 74 -8.01 3.67 0.41
CA LEU A 74 -6.87 2.91 0.90
C LEU A 74 -7.29 1.45 1.09
N GLY A 75 -6.52 0.51 0.53
CA GLY A 75 -6.77 -0.92 0.67
C GLY A 75 -5.51 -1.76 0.54
N GLU A 76 -5.63 -3.07 0.72
CA GLU A 76 -4.50 -4.00 0.53
C GLU A 76 -4.04 -3.98 -0.94
N GLY A 77 -2.74 -3.79 -1.12
CA GLY A 77 -2.10 -3.73 -2.42
C GLY A 77 -1.60 -5.11 -2.82
N TYR A 78 -2.41 -5.88 -3.54
CA TYR A 78 -1.93 -7.09 -4.19
C TYR A 78 -1.10 -6.71 -5.40
N SER A 79 0.23 -6.91 -5.35
CA SER A 79 1.02 -6.85 -6.59
C SER A 79 0.65 -8.04 -7.46
N ASP A 80 0.47 -7.85 -8.77
CA ASP A 80 0.22 -8.95 -9.72
C ASP A 80 1.31 -10.02 -9.70
N ARG A 81 2.51 -9.74 -9.14
CA ARG A 81 3.56 -10.74 -8.91
C ARG A 81 3.17 -11.87 -7.95
N GLN A 82 2.10 -11.71 -7.15
CA GLN A 82 1.58 -12.79 -6.29
C GLN A 82 0.57 -13.72 -6.99
N LYS A 83 0.03 -13.35 -8.16
CA LYS A 83 -0.92 -14.20 -8.89
C LYS A 83 -0.26 -15.48 -9.43
N ASP A 84 1.05 -15.47 -9.69
CA ASP A 84 1.77 -16.65 -10.19
C ASP A 84 2.04 -17.70 -9.10
N TYR A 85 2.21 -17.29 -7.83
CA TYR A 85 2.40 -18.24 -6.74
C TYR A 85 1.12 -18.98 -6.34
N GLY A 86 -0.05 -18.36 -6.52
CA GLY A 86 -1.35 -19.00 -6.31
C GLY A 86 -1.71 -20.01 -7.40
N ARG A 87 -1.29 -19.76 -8.65
CA ARG A 87 -1.60 -20.62 -9.79
C ARG A 87 -0.76 -21.91 -9.82
N LEU A 88 0.47 -21.88 -9.29
CA LEU A 88 1.36 -23.04 -9.23
C LEU A 88 1.00 -24.06 -8.13
N LYS A 89 0.19 -23.69 -7.12
CA LYS A 89 -0.31 -24.64 -6.10
C LYS A 89 -1.59 -25.38 -6.49
N GLY A 90 -2.23 -25.01 -7.60
CA GLY A 90 -3.46 -25.64 -8.10
C GLY A 90 -3.25 -26.78 -9.11
N LEU A 91 -2.00 -27.14 -9.44
CA LEU A 91 -1.68 -28.16 -10.46
C LEU A 91 -1.07 -29.45 -9.89
N LYS A 92 -1.22 -29.69 -8.59
CA LYS A 92 -0.99 -31.02 -8.01
C LYS A 92 -2.29 -31.56 -7.43
N GLY A 93 -3.04 -32.24 -8.27
CA GLY A 93 -4.27 -32.98 -7.97
C GLY A 93 -4.69 -33.74 -9.21
#